data_AF-A0A1M4W0A1-F1
#
_entry.id   AF-A0A1M4W0A1-F1
#
_cell.length_a   1.000
_cell.length_b   1.000
_cell.length_c   1.000
_cell.angle_alpha   90.00
_cell.angle_beta   90.00
_cell.angle_gamma   90.00
#
_symmetry.space_group_name_H-M   'P 1'
#
loop_
_entity.id
_entity.type
_entity.pdbx_description
1 polymer ?
#
loop_
_entity_poly.entity_id
_entity_poly.type
_entity_poly.pdbx_seq_one_letter_code
_entity_poly.pdbx_strand_id
1 'polypeptide(L)'
;MSIIINSVILLAILGFFAGSFLAFAEKKFEVKEDVRVIFAESLLPGINCGACGYPGCSGFAKGFVNGDVKPDGCLPGKRQGVPEKLIKLSKISDDELNKIWEEIGENPDKIKEKF
;
A
#
# COMPACT_ATOMS: atom_id res chain seq x y z
N MET A 1 -5.35 -43.40 -16.99
CA MET A 1 -6.45 -42.43 -17.09
C MET A 1 -6.99 -42.02 -15.71
N SER A 2 -7.33 -42.96 -14.83
CA SER A 2 -7.92 -42.67 -13.50
C SER A 2 -7.03 -41.84 -12.57
N ILE A 3 -5.71 -42.07 -12.56
CA ILE A 3 -4.76 -41.31 -11.73
C ILE A 3 -4.77 -39.81 -12.11
N ILE A 4 -4.82 -39.51 -13.41
CA ILE A 4 -4.83 -38.14 -13.92
C ILE A 4 -6.12 -37.44 -13.48
N ILE A 5 -7.27 -38.08 -13.68
CA ILE A 5 -8.57 -37.54 -13.30
C ILE A 5 -8.66 -37.31 -11.78
N ASN A 6 -8.22 -38.27 -10.97
CA ASN A 6 -8.24 -38.14 -9.51
C ASN A 6 -7.33 -37.01 -9.02
N SER A 7 -6.16 -36.83 -9.65
CA SER A 7 -5.23 -35.74 -9.31
C SER A 7 -5.83 -34.38 -9.62
N VAL A 8 -6.51 -34.25 -10.77
CA VAL A 8 -7.19 -33.01 -11.18
C VAL A 8 -8.33 -32.69 -10.20
N ILE A 9 -9.15 -33.67 -9.83
CA ILE A 9 -10.25 -33.47 -8.88
C ILE A 9 -9.71 -33.04 -7.51
N LEU A 10 -8.66 -33.70 -7.02
CA LEU A 10 -8.05 -33.35 -5.73
C LEU A 10 -7.53 -31.90 -5.71
N LEU A 11 -6.79 -31.50 -6.76
CA LEU A 11 -6.27 -30.14 -6.88
C LEU A 11 -7.37 -29.09 -7.03
N ALA A 12 -8.43 -29.40 -7.78
CA ALA A 12 -9.58 -28.51 -7.93
C ALA A 12 -10.28 -28.26 -6.59
N ILE A 13 -10.49 -29.32 -5.81
CA ILE A 13 -11.11 -29.23 -4.48
C ILE A 13 -10.24 -28.40 -3.54
N LEU A 14 -8.94 -28.70 -3.46
CA LEU A 14 -8.01 -27.96 -2.61
C LEU A 14 -7.91 -26.49 -3.00
N GLY A 15 -7.81 -26.20 -4.31
CA GLY A 15 -7.76 -24.84 -4.83
C GLY A 15 -9.05 -24.06 -4.53
N PHE A 16 -10.20 -24.70 -4.69
CA PHE A 16 -11.49 -24.09 -4.36
C PHE A 16 -11.60 -23.74 -2.88
N PHE A 17 -11.25 -24.68 -1.98
CA PHE A 17 -11.30 -24.43 -0.54
C PHE A 17 -10.27 -23.39 -0.08
N ALA A 18 -9.03 -23.49 -0.56
CA ALA A 18 -7.98 -22.53 -0.22
C ALA A 18 -8.33 -21.13 -0.72
N GLY A 19 -8.79 -20.99 -1.97
CA GLY A 19 -9.19 -19.71 -2.54
C GLY A 19 -10.40 -19.10 -1.82
N SER A 20 -11.42 -19.90 -1.52
CA SER A 20 -12.60 -19.43 -0.77
C SER A 20 -12.23 -18.97 0.64
N PHE A 21 -11.35 -19.72 1.31
CA PHE A 21 -10.85 -19.35 2.63
C PHE A 21 -10.05 -18.04 2.59
N LEU A 22 -9.18 -17.87 1.59
CA LEU A 22 -8.38 -16.65 1.43
C LEU A 22 -9.26 -15.43 1.14
N ALA A 23 -10.27 -15.56 0.28
CA ALA A 23 -11.23 -14.49 -0.02
C ALA A 23 -12.08 -14.10 1.20
N PHE A 24 -12.45 -15.08 2.04
CA PHE A 24 -13.11 -14.80 3.31
C PHE A 24 -12.19 -14.08 4.28
N ALA A 25 -10.93 -14.52 4.40
CA ALA A 25 -9.94 -13.90 5.26
C ALA A 25 -9.64 -12.45 4.85
N GLU A 26 -9.49 -12.18 3.55
CA GLU A 26 -9.31 -10.82 3.02
C GLU A 26 -10.40 -9.86 3.51
N LYS A 27 -11.68 -10.23 3.34
CA LYS A 27 -12.80 -9.39 3.77
C LYS A 27 -12.94 -9.30 5.29
N LYS A 28 -12.61 -10.37 6.00
CA LYS A 28 -12.79 -10.43 7.46
C LYS A 28 -11.68 -9.70 8.21
N PHE A 29 -10.48 -9.69 7.66
CA PHE A 29 -9.28 -9.11 8.26
C PHE A 29 -8.81 -7.85 7.52
N GLU A 30 -9.68 -7.23 6.71
CA GLU A 30 -9.41 -5.95 6.08
C GLU A 30 -9.09 -4.90 7.15
N VAL A 31 -7.85 -4.41 7.13
CA VAL A 31 -7.38 -3.37 8.04
C VAL A 31 -7.66 -2.02 7.38
N LYS A 32 -8.41 -1.16 8.05
CA LYS A 32 -8.56 0.24 7.64
C LYS A 32 -7.21 0.93 7.80
N GLU A 33 -6.53 1.17 6.69
CA GLU A 33 -5.27 1.93 6.70
C GLU A 33 -5.54 3.43 6.92
N ASP A 34 -4.65 4.09 7.64
CA ASP A 34 -4.66 5.54 7.80
C ASP A 34 -4.45 6.19 6.43
N VAL A 35 -5.34 7.11 6.05
CA VAL A 35 -5.30 7.82 4.76
C VAL A 35 -3.94 8.48 4.54
N ARG A 36 -3.30 9.01 5.58
CA ARG A 36 -1.96 9.59 5.47
C ARG A 36 -0.91 8.60 4.99
N VAL A 37 -1.01 7.34 5.42
CA VAL A 37 -0.09 6.28 5.02
C VAL A 37 -0.29 5.95 3.55
N ILE A 38 -1.55 5.86 3.10
CA ILE A 38 -1.89 5.63 1.69
C ILE A 38 -1.29 6.75 0.81
N PHE A 39 -1.47 8.00 1.22
CA PHE A 39 -0.89 9.15 0.50
C PHE A 39 0.63 9.11 0.50
N ALA A 40 1.26 8.91 1.66
CA ALA A 40 2.71 8.84 1.76
C ALA A 40 3.27 7.71 0.88
N GLU A 41 2.64 6.53 0.87
CA GLU A 41 3.05 5.39 0.05
C GLU A 41 2.90 5.68 -1.45
N SER A 42 1.79 6.27 -1.88
CA SER A 42 1.56 6.64 -3.28
C SER A 42 2.55 7.69 -3.81
N LEU A 43 3.15 8.49 -2.93
CA LEU A 43 4.17 9.47 -3.30
C LEU A 43 5.57 8.84 -3.42
N LEU A 44 5.77 7.60 -2.97
CA LEU A 44 7.04 6.88 -3.06
C LEU A 44 7.24 6.24 -4.44
N PRO A 45 8.48 5.84 -4.78
CA PRO A 45 8.78 5.19 -6.05
C PRO A 45 8.18 3.78 -6.24
N GLY A 46 7.64 3.15 -5.18
CA GLY A 46 7.03 1.82 -5.27
C GLY A 46 8.00 0.64 -5.47
N ILE A 47 9.31 0.87 -5.47
CA ILE A 47 10.31 -0.17 -5.81
C ILE A 47 10.64 -1.15 -4.67
N ASN A 48 10.18 -0.89 -3.44
CA ASN A 48 10.35 -1.78 -2.29
C ASN A 48 11.80 -2.26 -2.00
N CYS A 49 12.80 -1.41 -2.25
CA CYS A 49 14.22 -1.78 -2.18
C CYS A 49 14.80 -1.95 -0.76
N GLY A 50 14.11 -1.49 0.30
CA GLY A 50 14.56 -1.62 1.69
C GLY A 50 15.77 -0.75 2.10
N ALA A 51 16.31 0.10 1.22
CA ALA A 51 17.50 0.92 1.51
C ALA A 51 17.31 1.93 2.66
N CYS A 52 16.06 2.26 3.00
CA CYS A 52 15.70 3.12 4.13
C CYS A 52 15.62 2.38 5.48
N GLY A 53 15.80 1.05 5.51
CA GLY A 53 15.72 0.23 6.74
C GLY A 53 14.30 -0.20 7.12
N TYR A 54 13.28 0.09 6.30
CA TYR A 54 11.88 -0.29 6.51
C TYR A 54 11.43 -1.39 5.54
N PRO A 55 10.46 -2.24 5.93
CA PRO A 55 9.91 -3.27 5.06
C PRO A 55 9.04 -2.64 3.96
N GLY A 56 9.64 -2.43 2.79
CA GLY A 56 8.97 -1.86 1.63
C GLY A 56 8.61 -0.37 1.76
N CYS A 57 7.94 0.14 0.72
CA CYS A 57 7.45 1.52 0.66
C CYS A 57 6.35 1.77 1.69
N SER A 58 5.42 0.83 1.86
CA SER A 58 4.38 0.90 2.91
C SER A 58 4.98 1.02 4.32
N GLY A 59 6.01 0.24 4.63
CA GLY A 59 6.71 0.32 5.92
C GLY A 59 7.35 1.69 6.15
N PHE A 60 7.98 2.25 5.11
CA PHE A 60 8.53 3.61 5.17
C PHE A 60 7.42 4.65 5.35
N ALA A 61 6.31 4.54 4.62
CA ALA A 61 5.17 5.46 4.72
C ALA A 61 4.58 5.46 6.13
N LYS A 62 4.41 4.28 6.75
CA LYS A 62 3.99 4.13 8.15
C LYS A 62 4.97 4.80 9.12
N GLY A 63 6.27 4.54 8.96
CA GLY A 63 7.32 5.18 9.78
C GLY A 63 7.36 6.71 9.60
N PHE A 64 7.11 7.21 8.39
CA PHE A 64 7.03 8.64 8.14
C PHE A 64 5.83 9.28 8.85
N VAL A 65 4.63 8.69 8.73
CA VAL A 65 3.41 9.19 9.40
C VAL A 65 3.55 9.15 10.92
N ASN A 66 4.22 8.15 11.46
CA ASN A 66 4.51 8.04 12.90
C ASN A 66 5.60 9.00 13.40
N GLY A 67 6.32 9.68 12.50
CA GLY A 67 7.43 10.58 12.84
C GLY A 67 8.76 9.87 13.10
N ASP A 68 8.86 8.57 12.82
CA ASP A 68 10.06 7.75 13.01
C ASP A 68 11.12 7.99 11.92
N VAL A 69 10.72 8.59 10.78
CA VAL A 69 11.57 8.77 9.61
C VAL A 69 11.47 10.18 9.04
N LYS A 70 12.61 10.68 8.54
CA LYS A 70 12.67 11.96 7.85
C LYS A 70 12.11 11.87 6.41
N PRO A 71 11.53 12.95 5.86
CA PRO A 71 11.06 13.00 4.47
C PRO A 71 12.12 12.61 3.43
N ASP A 72 13.39 12.87 3.72
CA ASP A 72 14.51 12.54 2.84
C ASP A 72 15.07 11.12 3.06
N GLY A 73 14.43 10.28 3.89
CA GLY A 73 14.90 8.93 4.16
C GLY A 73 14.81 7.98 2.95
N CYS A 74 13.97 8.28 1.95
CA CYS A 74 13.86 7.49 0.73
C CYS A 74 14.96 7.86 -0.28
N LEU A 75 16.11 7.17 -0.21
CA LEU A 75 17.25 7.36 -1.12
C LEU A 75 16.87 7.38 -2.62
N PRO A 76 16.17 6.37 -3.17
CA PRO A 76 15.80 6.36 -4.59
C PRO A 76 14.80 7.46 -4.95
N GLY A 77 14.02 7.92 -3.97
CA GLY A 77 13.02 8.98 -4.13
C GLY A 77 13.58 10.40 -4.13
N LYS A 78 14.80 10.62 -3.62
CA LYS A 78 15.40 11.96 -3.49
C LYS A 78 15.41 12.73 -4.81
N ARG A 79 15.85 12.10 -5.90
CA ARG A 79 15.92 12.75 -7.22
C ARG A 79 14.56 12.88 -7.91
N GLN A 80 13.52 12.23 -7.39
CA GLN A 80 12.16 12.23 -7.94
C GLN A 80 11.25 13.25 -7.25
N GLY A 81 11.78 14.06 -6.32
CA GLY A 81 11.00 15.06 -5.59
C GLY A 81 10.16 14.48 -4.45
N VAL A 82 10.46 13.25 -4.00
CA VAL A 82 9.75 12.61 -2.88
C VAL A 82 9.83 13.42 -1.58
N PRO A 83 11.00 13.96 -1.17
CA PRO A 83 11.08 14.72 0.08
C PRO A 83 10.14 15.93 0.09
N GLU A 84 10.05 16.67 -1.02
CA GLU A 84 9.20 17.84 -1.17
C GLU A 84 7.71 17.46 -1.10
N LYS A 85 7.33 16.35 -1.74
CA LYS A 85 5.97 15.81 -1.70
C LYS A 85 5.55 15.35 -0.30
N LEU A 86 6.44 14.68 0.43
CA LEU A 86 6.19 14.25 1.80
C LEU A 86 6.12 15.43 2.77
N ILE A 87 6.95 16.45 2.59
CA ILE A 87 6.84 17.70 3.36
C ILE A 87 5.51 18.40 3.07
N LYS A 88 5.08 18.45 1.80
CA LYS A 88 3.75 19.00 1.43
C LYS A 88 2.64 18.22 2.14
N LEU A 89 2.71 16.89 2.13
CA LEU A 89 1.74 16.02 2.81
C LEU A 89 1.67 16.30 4.32
N SER A 90 2.82 16.45 5.00
CA SER A 90 2.86 16.70 6.45
C SER A 90 2.24 18.03 6.91
N LYS A 91 1.98 18.95 5.96
CA LYS A 91 1.39 20.27 6.24
C LYS A 91 -0.13 20.30 6.04
N ILE A 92 -0.70 19.28 5.41
CA ILE A 92 -2.14 19.20 5.14
C ILE A 92 -2.81 18.59 6.38
N SER A 93 -3.97 19.13 6.75
CA SER A 93 -4.75 18.58 7.88
C SER A 93 -5.44 17.27 7.51
N ASP A 94 -5.72 16.44 8.51
CA ASP A 94 -6.41 15.16 8.31
C ASP A 94 -7.79 15.36 7.64
N ASP A 95 -8.53 16.42 7.99
CA ASP A 95 -9.83 16.75 7.39
C ASP A 95 -9.72 17.10 5.89
N GLU A 96 -8.67 17.80 5.49
CA GLU A 96 -8.44 18.17 4.09
C GLU A 96 -7.98 16.95 3.28
N LEU A 97 -7.15 16.08 3.86
CA LEU A 97 -6.76 14.82 3.24
C LEU A 97 -7.94 13.89 2.99
N ASN A 98 -8.85 13.76 3.95
CA ASN A 98 -10.06 12.94 3.80
C ASN A 98 -10.96 13.46 2.66
N LYS A 99 -11.11 14.79 2.51
CA LYS A 99 -11.84 15.36 1.37
C LYS A 99 -11.18 15.02 0.04
N ILE A 100 -9.85 15.14 -0.04
CA ILE A 100 -9.12 14.79 -1.27
C ILE A 100 -9.28 13.29 -1.57
N TRP A 101 -9.26 12.43 -0.55
CA TRP A 101 -9.46 10.99 -0.69
C TRP A 101 -10.86 10.64 -1.23
N GLU A 102 -11.90 11.30 -0.72
CA GLU A 102 -13.26 11.15 -1.23
C GLU A 102 -13.41 11.69 -2.66
N GLU A 103 -12.82 12.85 -2.96
CA GLU A 103 -12.85 13.47 -4.31
C GLU A 103 -12.26 12.57 -5.39
N ILE A 104 -11.19 11.84 -5.07
CA ILE A 104 -10.54 10.94 -6.03
C ILE A 104 -11.24 9.57 -6.14
N GLY A 105 -12.27 9.34 -5.32
CA GLY A 105 -13.03 8.10 -5.27
C GLY A 105 -12.24 6.95 -4.64
N GLU A 106 -11.51 7.24 -3.56
CA GLU A 106 -10.72 6.25 -2.81
C GLU A 106 -9.71 5.48 -3.68
N ASN A 107 -9.16 6.16 -4.69
CA ASN A 107 -8.22 5.58 -5.64
C ASN A 107 -6.79 6.12 -5.42
N PRO A 108 -5.86 5.30 -4.90
CA PRO A 108 -4.48 5.71 -4.64
C PRO A 108 -3.71 6.22 -5.87
N ASP A 109 -4.04 5.76 -7.08
CA ASP A 109 -3.30 6.11 -8.30
C ASP A 109 -3.46 7.57 -8.69
N LYS A 110 -4.60 8.17 -8.34
CA LYS A 110 -4.93 9.57 -8.62
C LYS A 110 -4.27 10.56 -7.66
N ILE A 111 -3.66 10.09 -6.58
CA ILE A 111 -3.02 10.95 -5.57
C ILE A 111 -1.89 11.78 -6.21
N LYS A 112 -1.14 11.20 -7.16
CA LYS A 112 -0.03 11.89 -7.85
C LYS A 112 -0.48 13.09 -8.68
N GLU A 113 -1.75 13.17 -9.08
CA GLU A 113 -2.30 14.32 -9.82
C GLU A 113 -2.53 15.53 -8.90
N LYS A 114 -2.66 15.30 -7.59
CA LYS A 114 -2.85 16.34 -6.57
C LYS A 114 -1.50 16.80 -5.94
N PHE A 115 -0.41 16.08 -6.18
CA PHE A 115 0.91 16.25 -5.54
C PHE A 115 2.09 16.32 -6.48
#